data_AF-A0A402CF20-F1
#
_entry.id   AF-A0A402CF20-F1
#
_cell.length_a   1.000
_cell.length_b   1.000
_cell.length_c   1.000
_cell.angle_alpha   90.00
_cell.angle_beta   90.00
_cell.angle_gamma   90.00
#
_symmetry.space_group_name_H-M   'P 1'
#
loop_
_entity.id
_entity.type
_entity.pdbx_description
1 polymer ?
#
loop_
_entity_poly.entity_id
_entity_poly.type
_entity_poly.pdbx_seq_one_letter_code
_entity_poly.pdbx_strand_id
1 'polypeptide(L)'
;MIEAWYPKILPPGIGLNVARMLIGQTVTPEVLREMDGYGIEAARTLSTCRPDVIVYGCTASSLVGGRDYDLRLMQELNEATGLPCLTTTENVLRALRHLGVHTVAAASPYTEQVGAAEVGFLVSNGYPVTGHAHLGITGGFDLASPSAADIKKVALSAWEDADGEASALFIGCMNLNSHLVIAELEAELEVPVLTATQATIWAVLEELGSNAEISGYGRLLEQRTSVGG
;
A
#
# COMPACT_ATOMS: atom_id res chain seq x y z
N MET A 1 1.83 5.80 11.01
CA MET A 1 0.42 5.87 10.62
C MET A 1 0.30 6.88 9.50
N ILE A 2 -0.44 6.55 8.44
CA ILE A 2 -0.63 7.38 7.24
C ILE A 2 -1.01 8.83 7.59
N GLU A 3 -1.99 9.00 8.47
CA GLU A 3 -2.53 10.32 8.83
C GLU A 3 -1.51 11.22 9.55
N ALA A 4 -0.49 10.64 10.17
CA ALA A 4 0.60 11.38 10.81
C ALA A 4 1.76 11.68 9.86
N TRP A 5 1.86 10.94 8.75
CA TRP A 5 2.98 11.05 7.80
C TRP A 5 2.60 11.85 6.55
N TYR A 6 1.47 11.53 5.90
CA TYR A 6 1.06 12.16 4.64
C TYR A 6 1.01 13.69 4.70
N PRO A 7 0.42 14.34 5.73
CA PRO A 7 0.40 15.80 5.79
C PRO A 7 1.79 16.47 5.83
N LYS A 8 2.84 15.72 6.16
CA LYS A 8 4.22 16.24 6.24
C LYS A 8 4.95 16.18 4.89
N ILE A 9 4.46 15.38 3.95
CA ILE A 9 5.19 15.08 2.70
C ILE A 9 4.39 15.38 1.44
N LEU A 10 3.08 15.58 1.55
CA LEU A 10 2.27 15.96 0.40
C LEU A 10 2.77 17.30 -0.18
N PRO A 11 2.88 17.41 -1.51
CA PRO A 11 3.30 18.64 -2.18
C PRO A 11 2.39 19.83 -1.84
N PRO A 12 2.91 21.07 -1.94
CA PRO A 12 2.09 22.27 -1.78
C PRO A 12 0.85 22.26 -2.69
N GLY A 13 -0.31 22.60 -2.12
CA GLY A 13 -1.59 22.61 -2.84
C GLY A 13 -2.37 21.30 -2.77
N ILE A 14 -1.78 20.21 -2.24
CA ILE A 14 -2.47 18.94 -2.03
C ILE A 14 -2.83 18.79 -0.54
N GLY A 15 -4.13 18.68 -0.25
CA GLY A 15 -4.65 18.47 1.10
C GLY A 15 -5.08 17.02 1.35
N LEU A 16 -5.20 16.64 2.62
CA LEU A 16 -5.68 15.33 3.03
C LEU A 16 -6.93 15.49 3.92
N ASN A 17 -8.02 14.82 3.54
CA ASN A 17 -9.20 14.61 4.38
C ASN A 17 -9.35 13.12 4.65
N VAL A 18 -9.74 12.74 5.87
CA VAL A 18 -9.77 11.35 6.30
C VAL A 18 -11.09 11.02 6.96
N ALA A 19 -11.66 9.87 6.60
CA ALA A 19 -12.78 9.24 7.27
C ALA A 19 -12.39 7.81 7.64
N ARG A 20 -13.08 7.25 8.63
CA ARG A 20 -12.76 5.93 9.19
C ARG A 20 -13.76 4.88 8.73
N MET A 21 -13.25 3.71 8.41
CA MET A 21 -14.01 2.47 8.34
C MET A 21 -13.78 1.70 9.64
N LEU A 22 -14.86 1.21 10.26
CA LEU A 22 -14.75 0.44 11.49
C LEU A 22 -14.25 -0.97 11.14
N ILE A 23 -13.22 -1.43 11.86
CA ILE A 23 -12.73 -2.81 11.75
C ILE A 23 -12.78 -3.45 13.15
N GLY A 24 -13.31 -4.66 13.23
CA GLY A 24 -13.28 -5.47 14.45
C GLY A 24 -11.86 -5.88 14.83
N GLN A 25 -11.68 -6.38 16.06
CA GLN A 25 -10.38 -6.86 16.54
C GLN A 25 -9.94 -8.18 15.86
N THR A 26 -10.87 -8.92 15.26
CA THR A 26 -10.60 -10.18 14.56
C THR A 26 -10.76 -10.00 13.06
N VAL A 27 -9.76 -10.40 12.29
CA VAL A 27 -9.79 -10.33 10.82
C VAL A 27 -10.37 -11.63 10.27
N THR A 28 -11.65 -11.60 9.88
CA THR A 28 -12.31 -12.68 9.12
C THR A 28 -12.86 -12.13 7.80
N PRO A 29 -13.14 -12.98 6.79
CA PRO A 29 -13.74 -12.50 5.54
C PRO A 29 -15.08 -11.77 5.72
N GLU A 30 -15.86 -12.13 6.75
CA GLU A 30 -17.11 -11.44 7.07
C GLU A 30 -16.86 -10.06 7.66
N VAL A 31 -15.93 -9.94 8.61
CA VAL A 31 -15.54 -8.65 9.20
C VAL A 31 -14.93 -7.72 8.14
N LEU A 32 -14.17 -8.26 7.18
CA LEU A 32 -13.63 -7.47 6.07
C LEU A 32 -14.73 -6.92 5.16
N ARG A 33 -15.76 -7.72 4.84
CA ARG A 33 -16.93 -7.23 4.08
C ARG A 33 -17.72 -6.15 4.84
N GLU A 34 -17.88 -6.30 6.15
CA GLU A 34 -18.53 -5.29 6.98
C GLU A 34 -17.72 -3.99 7.00
N MET A 35 -16.39 -4.10 7.15
CA MET A 35 -15.46 -2.98 7.04
C MET A 35 -15.57 -2.27 5.69
N ASP A 36 -15.65 -3.01 4.59
CA ASP A 36 -15.82 -2.42 3.25
C ASP A 36 -17.12 -1.61 3.16
N GLY A 37 -18.22 -2.12 3.73
CA GLY A 37 -19.48 -1.38 3.84
C GLY A 37 -19.32 -0.05 4.58
N TYR A 38 -18.62 -0.05 5.72
CA TYR A 38 -18.27 1.21 6.41
C TYR A 38 -17.35 2.11 5.57
N GLY A 39 -16.49 1.52 4.76
CA GLY A 39 -15.64 2.24 3.81
C GLY A 39 -16.44 2.98 2.74
N ILE A 40 -17.49 2.36 2.20
CA ILE A 40 -18.41 3.02 1.25
C ILE A 40 -19.10 4.21 1.90
N GLU A 41 -19.62 4.07 3.12
CA GLU A 41 -20.26 5.19 3.84
C GLU A 41 -19.27 6.30 4.21
N ALA A 42 -18.04 5.94 4.58
CA ALA A 42 -16.96 6.88 4.83
C ALA A 42 -16.60 7.66 3.55
N ALA A 43 -16.53 6.99 2.40
CA ALA A 43 -16.27 7.61 1.11
C ALA A 43 -17.40 8.58 0.71
N ARG A 44 -18.67 8.22 0.93
CA ARG A 44 -19.82 9.14 0.75
C ARG A 44 -19.72 10.37 1.65
N THR A 45 -19.24 10.20 2.88
CA THR A 45 -19.04 11.33 3.79
C THR A 45 -17.92 12.23 3.28
N LEU A 46 -16.79 11.66 2.84
CA LEU A 46 -15.68 12.41 2.25
C LEU A 46 -16.07 13.14 0.97
N SER A 47 -16.94 12.59 0.12
CA SER A 47 -17.33 13.25 -1.13
C SER A 47 -18.02 14.60 -0.91
N THR A 48 -18.56 14.85 0.30
CA THR A 48 -19.17 16.14 0.66
C THR A 48 -18.17 17.30 0.70
N CYS A 49 -16.88 17.04 0.94
CA CYS A 49 -15.82 18.05 0.83
C CYS A 49 -15.29 18.23 -0.59
N ARG A 50 -15.86 17.52 -1.58
CA ARG A 50 -15.51 17.55 -3.00
C ARG A 50 -14.01 17.35 -3.27
N PRO A 51 -13.42 16.24 -2.79
CA PRO A 51 -12.02 15.94 -3.10
C PRO A 51 -11.87 15.58 -4.58
N ASP A 52 -10.66 15.80 -5.12
CA ASP A 52 -10.33 15.42 -6.50
C ASP A 52 -10.21 13.89 -6.68
N VAL A 53 -9.78 13.18 -5.63
CA VAL A 53 -9.63 11.72 -5.61
C VAL A 53 -9.88 11.17 -4.19
N ILE A 54 -10.48 9.98 -4.09
CA ILE A 54 -10.66 9.24 -2.84
C ILE A 54 -9.83 7.96 -2.89
N VAL A 55 -9.19 7.59 -1.78
CA VAL A 55 -8.44 6.34 -1.67
C VAL A 55 -9.02 5.44 -0.59
N TYR A 56 -9.30 4.20 -0.95
CA TYR A 56 -9.52 3.12 0.01
C TYR A 56 -8.17 2.68 0.62
N GLY A 57 -7.87 3.23 1.80
CA GLY A 57 -6.58 3.12 2.48
C GLY A 57 -6.34 1.81 3.25
N CYS A 58 -6.84 0.68 2.75
CA CYS A 58 -6.65 -0.64 3.35
C CYS A 58 -6.30 -1.67 2.25
N THR A 59 -5.52 -2.69 2.62
CA THR A 59 -5.16 -3.80 1.72
C THR A 59 -5.89 -5.10 2.06
N ALA A 60 -6.38 -5.27 3.29
CA ALA A 60 -6.78 -6.58 3.82
C ALA A 60 -7.90 -7.27 3.02
N SER A 61 -8.98 -6.55 2.69
CA SER A 61 -10.10 -7.09 1.92
C SER A 61 -9.67 -7.58 0.54
N SER A 62 -8.79 -6.83 -0.12
CA SER A 62 -8.30 -7.13 -1.47
C SER A 62 -7.25 -8.25 -1.49
N LEU A 63 -6.41 -8.36 -0.47
CA LEU A 63 -5.48 -9.50 -0.35
C LEU A 63 -6.24 -10.82 -0.15
N VAL A 64 -7.34 -10.81 0.62
CA VAL A 64 -8.17 -12.00 0.87
C VAL A 64 -9.12 -12.29 -0.29
N GLY A 65 -9.74 -11.25 -0.86
CA GLY A 65 -10.73 -11.37 -1.93
C GLY A 65 -10.16 -11.48 -3.34
N GLY A 66 -8.86 -11.18 -3.52
CA GLY A 66 -8.19 -11.12 -4.81
C GLY A 66 -8.48 -9.83 -5.58
N ARG A 67 -7.83 -9.69 -6.74
CA ARG A 67 -7.94 -8.46 -7.55
C ARG A 67 -9.34 -8.21 -8.10
N ASP A 68 -10.08 -9.23 -8.48
CA ASP A 68 -11.46 -9.05 -8.95
C ASP A 68 -12.35 -8.43 -7.85
N TYR A 69 -12.08 -8.77 -6.59
CA TYR A 69 -12.75 -8.12 -5.45
C TYR A 69 -12.34 -6.66 -5.32
N ASP A 70 -11.04 -6.38 -5.42
CA ASP A 70 -10.50 -5.02 -5.36
C ASP A 70 -11.11 -4.10 -6.44
N LEU A 71 -11.20 -4.60 -7.68
CA LEU A 71 -11.78 -3.86 -8.79
C LEU A 71 -13.28 -3.60 -8.59
N ARG A 72 -14.03 -4.55 -8.01
CA ARG A 72 -15.43 -4.35 -7.66
C ARG A 72 -15.60 -3.32 -6.56
N LEU A 73 -14.80 -3.40 -5.49
CA LEU A 73 -14.82 -2.41 -4.41
C LEU A 73 -14.51 -1.01 -4.94
N MET A 74 -13.51 -0.89 -5.82
CA MET A 74 -13.19 0.36 -6.49
C MET A 74 -14.38 0.87 -7.31
N GLN A 75 -15.06 0.01 -8.09
CA GLN A 75 -16.24 0.39 -8.84
C GLN A 75 -17.37 0.89 -7.92
N GLU A 76 -17.67 0.17 -6.84
CA GLU A 76 -18.69 0.56 -5.85
C GLU A 76 -18.38 1.91 -5.20
N LEU A 77 -17.11 2.19 -4.89
CA LEU A 77 -16.66 3.50 -4.38
C LEU A 77 -16.90 4.61 -5.40
N ASN A 78 -16.54 4.38 -6.67
CA ASN A 78 -16.77 5.35 -7.75
C ASN A 78 -18.28 5.64 -7.92
N GLU A 79 -19.12 4.60 -7.93
CA GLU A 79 -20.58 4.73 -8.04
C GLU A 79 -21.20 5.46 -6.84
N ALA A 80 -20.74 5.15 -5.62
CA ALA A 80 -21.26 5.75 -4.40
C ALA A 80 -20.89 7.22 -4.23
N THR A 81 -19.76 7.66 -4.79
CA THR A 81 -19.23 9.02 -4.60
C THR A 81 -19.37 9.92 -5.82
N GLY A 82 -19.45 9.34 -7.02
CA GLY A 82 -19.37 10.08 -8.28
C GLY A 82 -17.99 10.70 -8.55
N LEU A 83 -16.95 10.22 -7.86
CA LEU A 83 -15.57 10.75 -7.91
C LEU A 83 -14.58 9.63 -8.24
N PRO A 84 -13.40 9.97 -8.81
CA PRO A 84 -12.31 9.02 -8.98
C PRO A 84 -11.94 8.38 -7.64
N CYS A 85 -12.04 7.06 -7.57
CA CYS A 85 -11.69 6.27 -6.40
C CYS A 85 -10.58 5.28 -6.73
N LEU A 86 -9.59 5.18 -5.84
CA LEU A 86 -8.45 4.27 -5.94
C LEU A 86 -8.45 3.28 -4.77
N THR A 87 -7.88 2.09 -4.98
CA THR A 87 -7.59 1.12 -3.91
C THR A 87 -6.09 0.96 -3.75
N THR A 88 -5.65 0.76 -2.50
CA THR A 88 -4.21 0.65 -2.20
C THR A 88 -3.56 -0.52 -2.94
N THR A 89 -4.23 -1.66 -3.04
CA THR A 89 -3.67 -2.85 -3.70
C THR A 89 -3.52 -2.66 -5.21
N GLU A 90 -4.48 -2.06 -5.91
CA GLU A 90 -4.31 -1.72 -7.32
C GLU A 90 -3.20 -0.67 -7.51
N ASN A 91 -3.07 0.30 -6.60
CA ASN A 91 -1.97 1.27 -6.62
C ASN A 91 -0.59 0.59 -6.50
N VAL A 92 -0.46 -0.47 -5.66
CA VAL A 92 0.75 -1.29 -5.58
C VAL A 92 1.06 -1.97 -6.92
N LEU A 93 0.06 -2.60 -7.56
CA LEU A 93 0.25 -3.27 -8.85
C LEU A 93 0.62 -2.28 -9.96
N ARG A 94 0.06 -1.07 -9.95
CA ARG A 94 0.43 0.04 -10.86
C ARG A 94 1.87 0.49 -10.63
N ALA A 95 2.28 0.66 -9.37
CA ALA A 95 3.62 1.09 -9.02
C ALA A 95 4.69 0.04 -9.39
N LEU A 96 4.44 -1.25 -9.13
CA LEU A 96 5.31 -2.35 -9.55
C LEU A 96 5.52 -2.33 -11.07
N ARG A 97 4.44 -2.12 -11.84
CA ARG A 97 4.50 -2.02 -13.30
C ARG A 97 5.33 -0.82 -13.75
N HIS A 98 5.10 0.34 -13.14
CA HIS A 98 5.82 1.58 -13.45
C HIS A 98 7.33 1.41 -13.23
N LEU A 99 7.72 0.73 -12.15
CA LEU A 99 9.12 0.44 -11.82
C LEU A 99 9.74 -0.68 -12.69
N GLY A 100 8.97 -1.30 -13.59
CA GLY A 100 9.45 -2.42 -14.42
C GLY A 100 9.82 -3.65 -13.59
N VAL A 101 9.20 -3.84 -12.43
CA VAL A 101 9.48 -4.96 -11.53
C VAL A 101 8.87 -6.25 -12.07
N HIS A 102 9.61 -7.34 -11.99
CA HIS A 102 9.18 -8.66 -12.49
C HIS A 102 9.18 -9.76 -11.42
N THR A 103 9.98 -9.62 -10.37
CA THR A 103 10.03 -10.52 -9.20
C THR A 103 10.21 -9.71 -7.93
N VAL A 104 9.61 -10.14 -6.82
CA VAL A 104 9.65 -9.39 -5.55
C VAL A 104 10.02 -10.28 -4.37
N ALA A 105 10.73 -9.70 -3.40
CA ALA A 105 10.71 -10.16 -2.03
C ALA A 105 9.59 -9.42 -1.27
N ALA A 106 8.84 -10.10 -0.40
CA ALA A 106 7.69 -9.52 0.29
C ALA A 106 7.86 -9.55 1.82
N ALA A 107 7.79 -8.38 2.46
CA ALA A 107 7.82 -8.26 3.91
C ALA A 107 6.55 -7.59 4.42
N SER A 108 6.01 -8.07 5.55
CA SER A 108 4.83 -7.45 6.14
C SER A 108 4.71 -7.68 7.66
N PRO A 109 3.88 -6.89 8.36
CA PRO A 109 3.75 -7.06 9.81
C PRO A 109 2.86 -8.25 10.19
N TYR A 110 2.24 -8.89 9.22
CA TYR A 110 1.09 -9.77 9.44
C TYR A 110 1.45 -11.13 10.06
N THR A 111 0.42 -11.90 10.38
CA THR A 111 0.57 -13.35 10.62
C THR A 111 0.91 -14.08 9.33
N GLU A 112 1.45 -15.29 9.45
CA GLU A 112 1.74 -16.16 8.30
C GLU A 112 0.53 -16.36 7.39
N GLN A 113 -0.67 -16.49 7.96
CA GLN A 113 -1.90 -16.68 7.19
C GLN A 113 -2.20 -15.48 6.28
N VAL A 114 -2.05 -14.26 6.79
CA VAL A 114 -2.32 -13.03 6.03
C VAL A 114 -1.15 -12.71 5.09
N GLY A 115 0.08 -13.00 5.53
CA GLY A 115 1.28 -12.95 4.67
C GLY A 115 1.16 -13.87 3.46
N ALA A 116 0.69 -15.10 3.63
CA ALA A 116 0.42 -16.01 2.52
C ALA A 116 -0.66 -15.49 1.55
N ALA A 117 -1.68 -14.78 2.06
CA ALA A 117 -2.66 -14.12 1.21
C ALA A 117 -2.04 -12.95 0.42
N GLU A 118 -1.14 -12.19 1.03
CA GLU A 118 -0.36 -11.14 0.36
C GLU A 118 0.53 -11.69 -0.75
N VAL A 119 1.25 -12.78 -0.47
CA VAL A 119 2.05 -13.50 -1.46
C VAL A 119 1.17 -13.99 -2.61
N GLY A 120 0.05 -14.66 -2.29
CA GLY A 120 -0.89 -15.16 -3.29
C GLY A 120 -1.49 -14.04 -4.16
N PHE A 121 -1.77 -12.88 -3.57
CA PHE A 121 -2.25 -11.71 -4.31
C PHE A 121 -1.20 -11.21 -5.31
N LEU A 122 0.07 -11.07 -4.92
CA LEU A 122 1.14 -10.62 -5.82
C LEU A 122 1.38 -11.64 -6.95
N VAL A 123 1.49 -12.93 -6.61
CA VAL A 123 1.72 -14.01 -7.57
C VAL A 123 0.60 -14.10 -8.60
N SER A 124 -0.66 -14.08 -8.15
CA SER A 124 -1.83 -14.13 -9.04
C SER A 124 -1.94 -12.93 -9.99
N ASN A 125 -1.23 -11.84 -9.69
CA ASN A 125 -1.19 -10.62 -10.49
C ASN A 125 0.10 -10.45 -11.31
N GLY A 126 0.87 -11.52 -11.47
CA GLY A 126 2.04 -11.55 -12.36
C GLY A 126 3.33 -11.07 -11.70
N TYR A 127 3.38 -10.99 -10.38
CA TYR A 127 4.59 -10.67 -9.62
C TYR A 127 4.98 -11.86 -8.73
N PRO A 128 5.74 -12.83 -9.27
CA PRO A 128 6.33 -13.91 -8.48
C PRO A 128 7.02 -13.38 -7.22
N VAL A 129 6.70 -13.98 -6.08
CA VAL A 129 7.36 -13.71 -4.81
C VAL A 129 8.40 -14.80 -4.58
N THR A 130 9.67 -14.43 -4.53
CA THR A 130 10.79 -15.39 -4.41
C THR A 130 11.32 -15.51 -2.99
N GLY A 131 10.99 -14.56 -2.11
CA GLY A 131 11.25 -14.66 -0.67
C GLY A 131 10.25 -13.84 0.13
N HIS A 132 9.92 -14.28 1.35
CA HIS A 132 8.98 -13.56 2.20
C HIS A 132 9.26 -13.70 3.70
N ALA A 133 8.90 -12.67 4.47
CA ALA A 133 9.02 -12.68 5.92
C ALA A 133 7.94 -11.83 6.59
N HIS A 134 7.47 -12.29 7.75
CA HIS A 134 6.34 -11.67 8.45
C HIS A 134 6.61 -11.51 9.95
N LEU A 135 6.14 -10.41 10.56
CA LEU A 135 6.35 -10.14 12.00
C LEU A 135 5.40 -10.91 12.93
N GLY A 136 4.33 -11.50 12.41
CA GLY A 136 3.40 -12.31 13.21
C GLY A 136 2.35 -11.51 13.99
N ILE A 137 2.11 -10.23 13.67
CA ILE A 137 1.25 -9.35 14.47
C ILE A 137 -0.22 -9.58 14.15
N THR A 138 -1.03 -9.74 15.21
CA THR A 138 -2.48 -9.97 15.14
C THR A 138 -3.31 -8.72 15.46
N GLY A 139 -2.84 -7.87 16.37
CA GLY A 139 -3.56 -6.68 16.82
C GLY A 139 -3.49 -5.53 15.81
N GLY A 140 -4.64 -4.96 15.43
CA GLY A 140 -4.70 -3.88 14.44
C GLY A 140 -3.92 -2.63 14.84
N PHE A 141 -3.96 -2.25 16.12
CA PHE A 141 -3.12 -1.16 16.66
C PHE A 141 -1.65 -1.53 16.68
N ASP A 142 -1.34 -2.79 17.00
CA ASP A 142 0.03 -3.27 17.10
C ASP A 142 0.74 -3.31 15.75
N LEU A 143 0.01 -3.31 14.63
CA LEU A 143 0.60 -3.18 13.28
C LEU A 143 1.40 -1.87 13.09
N ALA A 144 1.12 -0.84 13.90
CA ALA A 144 1.85 0.42 13.89
C ALA A 144 2.97 0.52 14.93
N SER A 145 3.10 -0.48 15.82
CA SER A 145 4.08 -0.53 16.90
C SER A 145 5.52 -0.91 16.51
N PRO A 146 5.80 -1.63 15.39
CA PRO A 146 7.16 -1.97 15.00
C PRO A 146 8.04 -0.74 14.84
N SER A 147 9.26 -0.81 15.38
CA SER A 147 10.28 0.21 15.19
C SER A 147 10.86 0.14 13.77
N ALA A 148 11.58 1.19 13.36
CA ALA A 148 12.33 1.16 12.09
C ALA A 148 13.29 -0.05 12.01
N ALA A 149 13.92 -0.41 13.14
CA ALA A 149 14.81 -1.57 13.21
C ALA A 149 14.07 -2.90 13.01
N ASP A 150 12.86 -3.05 13.58
CA ASP A 150 12.04 -4.25 13.38
C ASP A 150 11.59 -4.38 11.91
N ILE A 151 11.18 -3.26 11.31
CA ILE A 151 10.75 -3.21 9.91
C ILE A 151 11.93 -3.53 8.98
N LYS A 152 13.11 -2.92 9.23
CA LYS A 152 14.33 -3.21 8.47
C LYS A 152 14.70 -4.69 8.57
N LYS A 153 14.65 -5.26 9.77
CA LYS A 153 14.99 -6.67 10.00
C LYS A 153 14.08 -7.62 9.21
N VAL A 154 12.77 -7.43 9.24
CA VAL A 154 11.85 -8.30 8.49
C VAL A 154 12.00 -8.10 6.97
N ALA A 155 12.24 -6.86 6.52
CA ALA A 155 12.56 -6.55 5.13
C ALA A 155 13.81 -7.31 4.63
N LEU A 156 14.90 -7.25 5.40
CA LEU A 156 16.14 -7.96 5.06
C LEU A 156 15.97 -9.48 5.12
N SER A 157 15.19 -10.00 6.07
CA SER A 157 14.89 -11.43 6.12
C SER A 157 14.13 -11.92 4.88
N ALA A 158 13.16 -11.14 4.38
CA ALA A 158 12.47 -11.48 3.13
C ALA A 158 13.41 -11.41 1.93
N TRP A 159 14.33 -10.44 1.94
CA TRP A 159 15.33 -10.27 0.88
C TRP A 159 16.36 -11.40 0.85
N GLU A 160 16.85 -11.83 2.02
CA GLU A 160 17.74 -12.98 2.17
C GLU A 160 17.06 -14.29 1.73
N ASP A 161 15.79 -14.49 2.10
CA ASP A 161 14.98 -15.64 1.69
C ASP A 161 14.80 -15.72 0.16
N ALA A 162 14.85 -14.58 -0.53
CA ALA A 162 14.73 -14.52 -1.99
C ALA A 162 15.97 -15.03 -2.75
N ASP A 163 17.09 -15.29 -2.05
CA ASP A 163 18.33 -15.88 -2.58
C ASP A 163 18.82 -15.24 -3.90
N GLY A 164 18.69 -13.91 -4.02
CA GLY A 164 19.11 -13.13 -5.19
C GLY A 164 18.18 -13.18 -6.40
N GLU A 165 17.00 -13.80 -6.30
CA GLU A 165 16.02 -13.90 -7.39
C GLU A 165 15.05 -12.71 -7.47
N ALA A 166 14.93 -11.92 -6.39
CA ALA A 166 14.04 -10.76 -6.33
C ALA A 166 14.66 -9.54 -7.03
N SER A 167 13.84 -8.81 -7.79
CA SER A 167 14.23 -7.56 -8.47
C SER A 167 13.82 -6.29 -7.72
N ALA A 168 13.00 -6.43 -6.69
CA ALA A 168 12.57 -5.36 -5.79
C ALA A 168 12.11 -5.93 -4.44
N LEU A 169 12.07 -5.09 -3.42
CA LEU A 169 11.48 -5.41 -2.12
C LEU A 169 10.13 -4.71 -1.98
N PHE A 170 9.07 -5.45 -1.65
CA PHE A 170 7.77 -4.91 -1.29
C PHE A 170 7.55 -5.01 0.22
N ILE A 171 7.17 -3.89 0.85
CA ILE A 171 6.75 -3.83 2.26
C ILE A 171 5.27 -3.47 2.35
N GLY A 172 4.46 -4.46 2.73
CA GLY A 172 3.02 -4.35 2.83
C GLY A 172 2.52 -3.55 4.03
N CYS A 173 1.19 -3.41 4.08
CA CYS A 173 0.42 -2.75 5.12
C CYS A 173 0.41 -1.21 5.10
N MET A 174 -0.80 -0.67 5.19
CA MET A 174 -1.07 0.77 5.32
C MET A 174 -0.84 1.30 6.74
N ASN A 175 -0.84 0.43 7.75
CA ASN A 175 -0.63 0.83 9.14
C ASN A 175 0.83 0.74 9.61
N LEU A 176 1.70 0.06 8.85
CA LEU A 176 3.12 -0.07 9.16
C LEU A 176 3.88 1.21 8.79
N ASN A 177 4.81 1.65 9.65
CA ASN A 177 5.64 2.83 9.41
C ASN A 177 6.81 2.57 8.45
N SER A 178 6.55 1.91 7.33
CA SER A 178 7.59 1.46 6.38
C SER A 178 8.33 2.61 5.68
N HIS A 179 7.73 3.80 5.63
CA HIS A 179 8.39 5.03 5.16
C HIS A 179 9.70 5.37 5.88
N LEU A 180 9.90 4.87 7.10
CA LEU A 180 11.11 5.13 7.89
C LEU A 180 12.35 4.44 7.35
N VAL A 181 12.20 3.40 6.53
CA VAL A 181 13.32 2.52 6.12
C VAL A 181 13.55 2.47 4.61
N ILE A 182 12.71 3.14 3.81
CA ILE A 182 12.75 3.04 2.34
C ILE A 182 14.12 3.45 1.78
N ALA A 183 14.56 4.68 2.05
CA ALA A 183 15.81 5.20 1.49
C ALA A 183 17.05 4.43 1.96
N GLU A 184 17.06 4.00 3.23
CA GLU A 184 18.16 3.19 3.77
C GLU A 184 18.21 1.81 3.10
N LEU A 185 17.07 1.14 2.94
CA LEU A 185 17.01 -0.16 2.28
C LEU A 185 17.36 -0.07 0.78
N GLU A 186 16.91 0.97 0.07
CA GLU A 186 17.29 1.14 -1.35
C GLU A 186 18.80 1.38 -1.53
N ALA A 187 19.42 2.10 -0.59
CA ALA A 187 20.86 2.33 -0.60
C ALA A 187 21.66 1.06 -0.27
N GLU A 188 21.15 0.21 0.62
CA GLU A 188 21.80 -1.04 1.03
C GLU A 188 21.62 -2.16 0.00
N LEU A 189 20.43 -2.28 -0.59
CA LEU A 189 20.08 -3.38 -1.49
C LEU A 189 20.29 -3.05 -2.98
N GLU A 190 20.50 -1.77 -3.31
CA GLU A 190 20.65 -1.25 -4.67
C GLU A 190 19.47 -1.55 -5.63
N VAL A 191 18.33 -1.99 -5.10
CA VAL A 191 17.08 -2.25 -5.85
C VAL A 191 15.95 -1.33 -5.37
N PRO A 192 14.84 -1.19 -6.13
CA PRO A 192 13.67 -0.46 -5.67
C PRO A 192 13.06 -1.08 -4.41
N VAL A 193 12.67 -0.23 -3.46
CA VAL A 193 11.88 -0.61 -2.29
C VAL A 193 10.52 0.05 -2.40
N LEU A 194 9.48 -0.77 -2.53
CA LEU A 194 8.11 -0.35 -2.66
C LEU A 194 7.37 -0.54 -1.33
N THR A 195 6.59 0.43 -0.91
CA THR A 195 5.65 0.23 0.21
C THR A 195 4.21 0.52 -0.18
N ALA A 196 3.24 -0.11 0.48
CA ALA A 196 1.82 0.18 0.24
C ALA A 196 1.49 1.68 0.46
N THR A 197 2.11 2.29 1.48
CA THR A 197 1.89 3.70 1.83
C THR A 197 2.49 4.67 0.80
N GLN A 198 3.68 4.38 0.28
CA GLN A 198 4.37 5.16 -0.75
C GLN A 198 3.70 4.99 -2.13
N ALA A 199 3.32 3.76 -2.50
CA ALA A 199 2.61 3.45 -3.73
C ALA A 199 1.28 4.20 -3.84
N THR A 200 0.59 4.36 -2.71
CA THR A 200 -0.66 5.10 -2.64
C THR A 200 -0.48 6.59 -2.93
N ILE A 201 0.54 7.23 -2.34
CA ILE A 201 0.83 8.64 -2.64
C ILE A 201 1.21 8.80 -4.11
N TRP A 202 2.09 7.93 -4.61
CA TRP A 202 2.49 7.95 -6.01
C TRP A 202 1.26 7.90 -6.94
N ALA A 203 0.35 6.94 -6.73
CA ALA A 203 -0.84 6.80 -7.55
C ALA A 203 -1.81 8.00 -7.46
N VAL A 204 -1.93 8.61 -6.27
CA VAL A 204 -2.70 9.86 -6.10
C VAL A 204 -2.07 10.99 -6.90
N LEU A 205 -0.75 11.14 -6.86
CA LEU A 205 -0.07 12.19 -7.63
C LEU A 205 -0.18 11.97 -9.14
N GLU A 206 -0.17 10.71 -9.61
CA GLU A 206 -0.45 10.37 -11.00
C GLU A 206 -1.89 10.76 -11.38
N GLU A 207 -2.87 10.43 -10.54
CA GLU A 207 -4.29 10.76 -10.78
C GLU A 207 -4.53 12.27 -10.85
N LEU A 208 -3.82 13.04 -10.00
CA LEU A 208 -3.88 14.51 -9.99
C LEU A 208 -3.07 15.16 -11.12
N GLY A 209 -2.35 14.40 -11.95
CA GLY A 209 -1.46 14.93 -12.98
C GLY A 209 -0.31 15.77 -12.42
N SER A 210 0.04 15.56 -11.15
CA SER A 210 1.11 16.29 -10.48
C SER A 210 2.46 15.68 -10.83
N ASN A 211 3.45 16.50 -11.21
CA ASN A 211 4.83 16.06 -11.43
C ASN A 211 5.73 16.28 -10.19
N ALA A 212 5.13 16.49 -9.02
CA ALA A 212 5.90 16.74 -7.80
C ALA A 212 6.72 15.50 -7.40
N GLU A 213 8.01 15.70 -7.17
CA GLU A 213 8.93 14.70 -6.60
C GLU A 213 8.96 14.83 -5.07
N ILE A 214 9.03 13.71 -4.36
CA ILE A 214 9.14 13.68 -2.90
C ILE A 214 10.40 12.92 -2.52
N SER A 215 11.43 13.65 -2.10
CA SER A 215 12.74 13.11 -1.72
C SER A 215 12.74 12.41 -0.35
N GLY A 216 13.64 11.43 -0.21
CA GLY A 216 13.86 10.67 1.02
C GLY A 216 12.96 9.46 1.19
N TYR A 217 12.09 9.20 0.22
CA TYR A 217 11.11 8.11 0.27
C TYR A 217 11.18 7.21 -0.96
N GLY A 218 12.38 7.05 -1.51
CA GLY A 218 12.74 6.04 -2.50
C GLY A 218 12.39 6.37 -3.95
N ARG A 219 12.94 5.56 -4.86
CA ARG A 219 12.91 5.78 -6.33
C ARG A 219 11.52 6.05 -6.88
N LEU A 220 10.48 5.41 -6.35
CA LEU A 220 9.11 5.59 -6.84
C LEU A 220 8.61 7.05 -6.72
N LEU A 221 8.94 7.73 -5.62
CA LEU A 221 8.49 9.11 -5.38
C LEU A 221 9.51 10.15 -5.86
N GLU A 222 10.76 9.75 -6.07
CA GLU A 222 11.84 10.62 -6.52
C GLU A 222 12.00 10.67 -8.03
N GLN A 223 11.80 9.56 -8.74
CA GLN A 223 12.08 9.44 -10.17
C GLN A 223 10.77 9.33 -10.96
N ARG A 224 9.94 10.37 -10.85
CA ARG A 224 8.64 10.41 -11.52
C ARG A 224 8.82 10.80 -12.97
N THR A 225 9.07 9.82 -13.83
CA THR A 225 8.97 10.03 -15.28
C THR A 225 7.52 10.28 -15.65
N SER A 226 7.23 11.48 -16.15
CA SER A 226 5.93 11.81 -16.73
C SER A 226 5.64 10.84 -17.88
N VAL A 227 4.52 10.11 -17.81
CA VAL A 227 3.97 9.48 -19.00
C VAL A 227 3.49 10.64 -19.87
N GLY A 228 4.21 10.93 -20.95
CA GLY A 228 3.87 11.99 -21.89
C GLY A 228 2.40 11.93 -22.29
N GLY A 229 1.75 13.10 -22.30
CA GLY A 229 0.36 13.27 -22.73
C GLY A 229 0.12 13.08 -24.22
#